data_AF-E2A3I9-F1
#
_entry.id   AF-E2A3I9-F1
#
_cell.length_a   1.000
_cell.length_b   1.000
_cell.length_c   1.000
_cell.angle_alpha   90.00
_cell.angle_beta   90.00
_cell.angle_gamma   90.00
#
_symmetry.space_group_name_H-M   'P 1'
#
loop_
_entity.id
_entity.type
_entity.pdbx_description
1 polymer ?
#
loop_
_entity_poly.entity_id
_entity_poly.type
_entity_poly.pdbx_seq_one_letter_code
_entity_poly.pdbx_strand_id
1 'polypeptide(L)'
;MGVSLQKFGEFQKQYRNAIHEITELMVYRAFKPWLYNDLLFSLSPQGRKQKNLLKILHGFTEKVIAERKLYHERTGNRYLKNIEDNKETEAEDVEVFGIKKKRLAMLDLLIAASRESSLTDLDMREEVDTFMFEGHDTTAAGIMFALLLLAEHKDVQVYFSILHL
;
A
#
# COMPACT_ATOMS: atom_id res chain seq x y z
N MET A 1 5.14 -2.12 -2.46
CA MET A 1 6.00 -1.42 -1.48
C MET A 1 7.48 -1.80 -1.49
N GLY A 2 7.89 -2.98 -1.98
CA GLY A 2 9.32 -3.32 -2.08
C GLY A 2 10.00 -3.67 -0.74
N VAL A 3 9.25 -3.71 0.37
CA VAL A 3 9.73 -4.12 1.70
C VAL A 3 9.24 -5.53 1.99
N SER A 4 10.10 -6.39 2.55
CA SER A 4 9.67 -7.71 3.04
C SER A 4 8.86 -7.57 4.32
N LEU A 5 7.61 -8.02 4.28
CA LEU A 5 6.71 -7.97 5.43
C LEU A 5 6.98 -9.08 6.47
N GLN A 6 7.80 -10.08 6.14
CA GLN A 6 8.09 -11.21 7.04
C GLN A 6 8.74 -10.77 8.36
N LYS A 7 9.51 -9.68 8.35
CA LYS A 7 10.13 -9.10 9.55
C LYS A 7 9.13 -8.46 10.52
N PHE A 8 7.89 -8.26 10.09
CA PHE A 8 6.87 -7.52 10.82
C PHE A 8 5.79 -8.42 11.43
N GLY A 9 6.01 -9.73 11.61
CA GLY A 9 4.95 -10.71 11.94
C GLY A 9 3.87 -10.26 12.95
N GLU A 10 4.27 -9.86 14.16
CA GLU A 10 3.32 -9.37 15.18
C GLU A 10 2.68 -8.03 14.78
N PHE A 11 3.51 -7.12 14.29
CA PHE A 11 3.11 -5.77 13.92
C PHE A 11 2.17 -5.75 12.70
N GLN A 12 2.34 -6.67 11.77
CA GLN A 12 1.47 -6.91 10.62
C GLN A 12 0.12 -7.45 11.08
N LYS A 13 0.09 -8.31 12.11
CA LYS A 13 -1.17 -8.77 12.70
C LYS A 13 -1.91 -7.62 13.37
N GLN A 14 -1.21 -6.77 14.13
CA GLN A 14 -1.79 -5.57 14.73
C GLN A 14 -2.32 -4.61 13.66
N TYR A 15 -1.56 -4.40 12.58
CA TYR A 15 -1.99 -3.58 11.44
C TYR A 15 -3.24 -4.10 10.76
N ARG A 16 -3.30 -5.41 10.41
CA ARG A 16 -4.49 -6.01 9.79
C ARG A 16 -5.72 -5.90 10.69
N ASN A 17 -5.58 -6.18 11.98
CA ASN A 17 -6.67 -6.02 12.93
C ASN A 17 -7.13 -4.55 12.99
N ALA A 18 -6.19 -3.61 13.02
CA ALA A 18 -6.51 -2.19 13.03
C ALA A 18 -7.22 -1.74 11.74
N ILE A 19 -6.87 -2.30 10.58
CA ILE A 19 -7.57 -2.06 9.31
C ILE A 19 -9.02 -2.55 9.37
N HIS A 20 -9.25 -3.77 9.86
CA HIS A 20 -10.62 -4.27 9.98
C HIS A 20 -11.46 -3.39 10.92
N GLU A 21 -10.92 -3.02 12.08
CA GLU A 21 -11.64 -2.19 13.05
C GLU A 21 -11.86 -0.74 12.57
N ILE A 22 -10.90 -0.14 11.84
CA ILE A 22 -11.10 1.21 11.29
C ILE A 22 -12.13 1.19 10.18
N THR A 23 -12.14 0.15 9.33
CA THR A 23 -13.10 0.01 8.23
C THR A 23 -14.51 -0.13 8.78
N GLU A 24 -14.70 -0.94 9.82
CA GLU A 24 -15.99 -1.06 10.51
C GLU A 24 -16.45 0.29 11.10
N LEU A 25 -15.53 1.04 11.73
CA LEU A 25 -15.84 2.38 12.24
C LEU A 25 -16.16 3.39 11.14
N MET A 26 -15.45 3.34 10.00
CA MET A 26 -15.72 4.20 8.84
C MET A 26 -17.11 3.94 8.29
N VAL A 27 -17.47 2.66 8.08
CA VAL A 27 -18.82 2.27 7.64
C VAL A 27 -19.88 2.67 8.66
N TYR A 28 -19.64 2.42 9.94
CA TYR A 28 -20.54 2.83 11.03
C TYR A 28 -20.77 4.35 11.04
N ARG A 29 -19.72 5.13 10.83
CA ARG A 29 -19.80 6.59 10.77
C ARG A 29 -20.53 7.06 9.51
N ALA A 30 -20.25 6.45 8.35
CA ALA A 30 -20.87 6.78 7.06
C ALA A 30 -22.40 6.68 7.07
N PHE A 31 -22.97 5.75 7.84
CA PHE A 31 -24.42 5.60 7.96
C PHE A 31 -25.06 6.41 9.09
N LYS A 32 -24.29 7.26 9.80
CA LYS A 32 -24.76 8.04 10.95
C LYS A 32 -24.40 9.51 10.80
N PRO A 33 -25.23 10.31 10.08
CA PRO A 33 -24.94 11.72 9.81
C PRO A 33 -24.66 12.58 11.05
N TRP A 34 -25.25 12.24 12.21
CA TRP A 34 -24.98 12.94 13.47
C TRP A 34 -23.56 12.74 14.02
N LEU A 35 -22.79 11.78 13.48
CA LEU A 35 -21.37 11.57 13.78
C LEU A 35 -20.44 12.26 12.77
N TYR A 36 -20.96 13.03 11.81
CA TYR A 36 -20.12 13.71 10.82
C TYR A 36 -19.36 14.88 11.42
N ASN A 37 -19.90 15.54 12.45
CA ASN A 37 -19.18 16.58 13.16
C ASN A 37 -17.94 16.00 13.87
N ASP A 38 -16.75 16.37 13.41
CA ASP A 38 -15.48 15.82 13.91
C ASP A 38 -15.25 16.10 15.40
N LEU A 39 -15.64 17.28 15.89
CA LEU A 39 -15.47 17.63 17.31
C LEU A 39 -16.31 16.70 18.19
N LEU A 40 -17.61 16.58 17.90
CA LEU A 40 -18.52 15.69 18.64
C LEU A 40 -18.06 14.23 18.54
N PHE A 41 -17.66 13.79 17.35
CA PHE A 41 -17.17 12.44 17.15
C PHE A 41 -15.89 12.18 17.93
N SER A 42 -14.93 13.12 17.94
CA SER A 42 -13.65 12.97 18.65
C SER A 42 -13.81 12.79 20.17
N LEU A 43 -14.89 13.34 20.74
CA LEU A 43 -15.24 13.21 22.16
C LEU A 43 -15.92 11.88 22.51
N SER A 44 -16.45 11.17 21.50
CA SER A 44 -17.10 9.87 21.68
C SER A 44 -16.09 8.73 21.94
N PRO A 45 -16.53 7.61 22.55
CA PRO A 45 -15.70 6.40 22.65
C PRO A 45 -15.18 5.91 21.29
N GLN A 46 -16.01 6.01 20.25
CA GLN A 46 -15.68 5.61 18.88
C GLN A 46 -14.59 6.51 18.28
N GLY A 47 -14.65 7.82 18.51
CA GLY A 47 -13.60 8.75 18.07
C GLY A 47 -12.27 8.51 18.77
N ARG A 48 -12.29 8.22 20.08
CA ARG A 48 -11.09 7.79 20.83
C ARG A 48 -10.52 6.48 20.27
N LYS A 49 -11.39 5.51 19.95
CA LYS A 49 -11.00 4.25 19.31
C LYS A 49 -10.36 4.49 17.95
N GLN A 50 -10.98 5.28 17.08
CA GLN A 50 -10.42 5.68 15.78
C GLN A 50 -9.05 6.33 15.92
N LYS A 51 -8.86 7.25 16.88
CA LYS A 51 -7.55 7.89 17.12
C LYS A 51 -6.46 6.88 17.50
N ASN A 52 -6.80 5.87 18.30
CA ASN A 52 -5.86 4.81 18.67
C ASN A 52 -5.53 3.89 17.48
N LEU A 53 -6.53 3.53 16.68
CA LEU A 53 -6.34 2.73 15.47
C LEU A 53 -5.45 3.46 14.46
N LEU A 54 -5.69 4.76 14.22
CA LEU A 54 -4.86 5.57 13.33
C LEU A 54 -3.40 5.64 13.79
N LYS A 55 -3.12 5.66 15.10
CA LYS A 55 -1.74 5.57 15.60
C LYS A 55 -1.05 4.25 15.21
N ILE A 56 -1.78 3.13 15.25
CA ILE A 56 -1.25 1.83 14.84
C ILE A 56 -0.99 1.81 13.33
N LEU A 57 -1.95 2.32 12.55
CA LEU A 57 -1.86 2.37 11.08
C LEU A 57 -0.69 3.25 10.61
N HIS A 58 -0.63 4.49 11.08
CA HIS A 58 0.48 5.40 10.75
C HIS A 58 1.82 4.87 11.24
N GLY A 59 1.87 4.32 12.46
CA GLY A 59 3.10 3.72 12.97
C GLY A 59 3.56 2.52 12.12
N PHE A 60 2.64 1.84 11.44
CA PHE A 60 2.98 0.76 10.51
C PHE A 60 3.64 1.27 9.25
N THR A 61 2.99 2.23 8.59
CA THR A 61 3.46 2.80 7.33
C THR A 61 4.74 3.60 7.50
N GLU A 62 4.89 4.34 8.60
CA GLU A 62 6.14 5.03 8.97
C GLU A 62 7.33 4.05 9.05
N LYS A 63 7.14 2.87 9.67
CA LYS A 63 8.21 1.85 9.72
C LYS A 63 8.53 1.27 8.35
N VAL A 64 7.53 1.05 7.51
CA VAL A 64 7.72 0.56 6.13
C VAL A 64 8.52 1.58 5.31
N ILE A 65 8.17 2.87 5.41
CA ILE A 65 8.89 3.97 4.76
C ILE A 65 10.33 4.02 5.27
N ALA A 66 10.53 3.97 6.60
CA ALA A 66 11.85 4.03 7.21
C ALA A 66 12.75 2.86 6.78
N GLU A 67 12.27 1.61 6.81
CA GLU A 67 13.02 0.43 6.35
C GLU A 67 13.41 0.57 4.87
N ARG A 68 12.54 1.17 4.04
CA ARG A 68 12.84 1.39 2.62
C ARG A 68 13.84 2.53 2.40
N LYS A 69 13.75 3.64 3.14
CA LYS A 69 14.76 4.71 3.10
C LYS A 69 16.14 4.17 3.51
N LEU A 70 16.22 3.40 4.60
CA LEU A 70 17.45 2.73 5.06
C LEU A 70 18.02 1.75 4.02
N TYR A 71 17.17 1.02 3.29
CA TYR A 71 17.62 0.15 2.19
C TYR A 71 18.34 0.94 1.10
N HIS A 72 17.83 2.11 0.72
CA HIS A 72 18.46 2.96 -0.30
C HIS A 72 19.76 3.57 0.18
N GLU A 73 19.84 4.00 1.44
CA GLU A 73 21.09 4.45 2.06
C GLU A 73 22.15 3.36 2.05
N ARG A 74 21.82 2.14 2.50
CA ARG A 74 22.75 0.99 2.52
C ARG A 74 23.22 0.55 1.13
N THR A 75 22.42 0.80 0.09
CA THR A 75 22.75 0.45 -1.29
C THR A 75 23.39 1.62 -2.06
N GLY A 76 23.72 2.72 -1.36
CA GLY A 76 24.38 3.88 -1.95
C GLY A 76 23.50 4.64 -2.95
N ASN A 77 22.18 4.61 -2.76
CA ASN A 77 21.17 5.21 -3.65
C ASN A 77 21.22 4.72 -5.10
N ARG A 78 21.87 3.59 -5.38
CA ARG A 78 22.09 3.08 -6.74
C ARG A 78 20.81 3.03 -7.57
N TYR A 79 19.70 2.61 -6.95
CA TYR A 79 18.43 2.47 -7.65
C TYR A 79 17.65 3.78 -7.79
N LEU A 80 17.89 4.76 -6.92
CA LEU A 80 17.27 6.08 -6.99
C LEU A 80 18.03 7.01 -7.96
N LYS A 81 19.37 6.90 -8.03
CA LYS A 81 20.17 7.62 -9.03
C LYS A 81 19.80 7.27 -10.46
N ASN A 82 19.52 5.99 -10.71
CA ASN A 82 19.00 5.56 -12.01
C ASN A 82 17.65 6.23 -12.38
N ILE A 83 16.88 6.77 -11.42
CA ILE A 83 15.65 7.53 -11.71
C ILE A 83 16.01 8.96 -12.11
N GLU A 84 16.90 9.59 -11.34
CA GLU A 84 17.40 10.96 -11.58
C GLU A 84 18.10 11.05 -12.94
N ASP A 85 19.01 10.11 -13.25
CA ASP A 85 19.77 10.06 -14.51
C ASP A 85 18.88 9.79 -15.74
N ASN A 86 17.75 9.08 -15.57
CA ASN A 86 16.81 8.79 -16.67
C ASN A 86 15.81 9.93 -16.94
N LYS A 87 15.72 10.96 -16.09
CA LYS A 87 14.87 12.13 -16.39
C LYS A 87 15.43 12.99 -17.52
N GLU A 88 16.75 12.92 -17.78
CA GLU A 88 17.38 13.62 -18.90
C GLU A 88 17.27 12.86 -20.24
N THR A 89 16.81 11.61 -20.23
CA THR A 89 16.64 10.80 -21.44
C THR A 89 15.17 10.36 -21.56
N GLU A 90 14.29 11.31 -21.87
CA GLU A 90 12.96 11.02 -22.39
C GLU A 90 13.09 10.44 -23.82
N ALA A 91 13.55 9.21 -23.95
CA ALA A 91 13.40 8.45 -25.18
C ALA A 91 13.58 6.96 -24.91
N GLU A 92 12.47 6.26 -25.07
CA GLU A 92 12.41 4.85 -25.48
C GLU A 92 12.71 3.79 -24.40
N ASP A 93 11.71 2.94 -24.21
CA ASP A 93 11.82 1.58 -23.66
C ASP A 93 12.66 0.69 -24.60
N VAL A 94 13.88 1.10 -24.93
CA VAL A 94 14.86 0.22 -25.56
C VAL A 94 15.55 -0.55 -24.45
N GLU A 95 15.32 -1.85 -24.44
CA GLU A 95 16.15 -2.81 -23.72
C GLU A 95 17.59 -2.73 -24.24
N VAL A 96 18.38 -1.80 -23.69
CA VAL A 96 19.81 -1.75 -23.94
C VAL A 96 20.43 -2.95 -23.23
N PHE A 97 20.86 -3.91 -24.06
CA PHE A 97 21.62 -5.11 -23.72
C PHE A 97 22.66 -4.82 -22.61
N GLY A 98 22.40 -5.30 -21.39
CA GLY A 98 23.41 -5.40 -20.32
C GLY A 98 23.10 -4.69 -19.01
N ILE A 99 22.23 -3.66 -18.99
CA ILE A 99 21.82 -3.00 -17.73
C ILE A 99 20.35 -3.32 -17.48
N LYS A 100 20.09 -4.41 -16.75
CA LYS A 100 18.71 -4.73 -16.32
C LYS A 100 18.16 -3.56 -15.51
N LYS A 101 17.30 -2.73 -16.12
CA LYS A 101 16.47 -1.73 -15.42
C LYS A 101 15.71 -2.50 -14.34
N LYS A 102 16.14 -2.37 -13.08
CA LYS A 102 15.48 -3.07 -11.98
C LYS A 102 14.13 -2.39 -11.78
N ARG A 103 13.03 -3.12 -12.02
CA ARG A 103 11.66 -2.63 -11.84
C ARG A 103 11.51 -2.02 -10.45
N LEU A 104 11.23 -0.73 -10.42
CA LEU A 104 11.06 0.03 -9.18
C LEU A 104 9.73 -0.30 -8.53
N ALA A 105 9.71 -0.33 -7.21
CA ALA A 105 8.45 -0.36 -6.47
C ALA A 105 7.90 1.06 -6.37
N MET A 106 6.58 1.18 -6.23
CA MET A 106 5.89 2.46 -5.99
C MET A 106 6.55 3.31 -4.88
N LEU A 107 6.92 2.71 -3.75
CA LEU A 107 7.59 3.43 -2.66
C LEU A 107 8.97 3.98 -3.05
N ASP A 108 9.66 3.36 -4.02
CA ASP A 108 10.92 3.91 -4.54
C ASP A 108 10.69 5.21 -5.32
N LEU A 109 9.60 5.27 -6.10
CA LEU A 109 9.20 6.45 -6.84
C LEU A 109 8.83 7.60 -5.90
N LEU A 110 8.08 7.33 -4.84
CA LEU A 110 7.72 8.34 -3.83
C LEU A 110 8.94 8.86 -3.08
N ILE A 111 9.89 7.98 -2.72
CA ILE A 111 11.14 8.39 -2.06
C ILE A 111 11.99 9.26 -3.01
N ALA A 112 12.06 8.94 -4.30
CA ALA A 112 12.77 9.75 -5.29
C ALA A 112 12.15 11.15 -5.41
N ALA A 113 10.82 11.22 -5.58
CA ALA A 113 10.10 12.49 -5.68
C ALA A 113 10.27 13.37 -4.43
N SER A 114 10.26 12.78 -3.24
CA SER A 114 10.48 13.54 -2.00
C SER A 114 11.89 14.17 -1.90
N ARG A 115 12.92 13.55 -2.48
CA ARG A 115 14.28 14.13 -2.52
C ARG A 115 14.41 15.34 -3.42
N GLU A 116 13.62 15.39 -4.48
CA GLU A 116 13.52 16.54 -5.39
C GLU A 116 12.64 17.66 -4.82
N SER A 117 12.24 17.56 -3.55
CA SER A 117 11.35 18.50 -2.86
C SER A 117 9.96 18.63 -3.50
N SER A 118 9.53 17.63 -4.30
CA SER A 118 8.21 17.63 -4.93
C SER A 118 7.12 17.01 -4.06
N LEU A 119 7.49 16.28 -3.01
CA LEU A 119 6.58 15.64 -2.04
C LEU A 119 7.11 15.78 -0.63
N THR A 120 6.24 16.19 0.31
CA THR A 120 6.58 16.18 1.73
C THR A 120 6.55 14.77 2.30
N ASP A 121 7.18 14.57 3.46
CA ASP A 121 7.08 13.29 4.18
C ASP A 121 5.64 12.95 4.58
N LEU A 122 4.79 13.97 4.78
CA LEU A 122 3.37 13.79 5.04
C LEU A 122 2.65 13.24 3.81
N ASP A 123 2.84 13.86 2.64
CA ASP A 123 2.21 13.42 1.39
C ASP A 123 2.65 11.99 1.03
N MET A 124 3.94 11.68 1.20
CA MET A 124 4.46 10.33 0.99
C MET A 124 3.76 9.31 1.91
N ARG A 125 3.59 9.65 3.19
CA ARG A 125 2.94 8.77 4.16
C ARG A 125 1.47 8.57 3.81
N GLU A 126 0.75 9.62 3.41
CA GLU A 126 -0.66 9.54 3.01
C GLU A 126 -0.85 8.65 1.77
N GLU A 127 0.03 8.76 0.78
CA GLU A 127 -0.02 7.91 -0.41
C GLU A 127 0.29 6.44 -0.05
N VAL A 128 1.26 6.23 0.84
CA VAL A 128 1.60 4.91 1.38
C VAL A 128 0.44 4.31 2.17
N ASP A 129 -0.21 5.10 3.04
CA ASP A 129 -1.37 4.69 3.83
C ASP A 129 -2.51 4.22 2.91
N THR A 130 -2.83 5.02 1.90
CA THR A 130 -3.89 4.73 0.91
C THR A 130 -3.60 3.45 0.14
N PHE A 131 -2.44 3.34 -0.50
CA PHE A 131 -2.11 2.14 -1.28
C PHE A 131 -2.00 0.87 -0.44
N MET A 132 -1.47 0.99 0.79
CA MET A 132 -1.37 -0.17 1.68
C MET A 132 -2.74 -0.59 2.20
N PHE A 133 -3.69 0.32 2.38
CA PHE A 133 -5.07 -0.01 2.71
C PHE A 133 -5.82 -0.62 1.51
N GLU A 134 -5.91 0.11 0.40
CA GLU A 134 -6.76 -0.25 -0.73
C GLU A 134 -6.23 -1.45 -1.53
N GLY A 135 -4.91 -1.58 -1.64
CA GLY A 135 -4.30 -2.51 -2.59
C GLY A 135 -4.48 -4.00 -2.27
N HIS A 136 -4.76 -4.37 -1.02
CA HIS A 136 -4.85 -5.77 -0.61
C HIS A 136 -6.26 -6.24 -0.26
N ASP A 137 -7.03 -5.46 0.49
CA ASP A 137 -8.36 -5.88 0.93
C ASP A 137 -9.35 -5.98 -0.24
N THR A 138 -9.31 -5.02 -1.16
CA THR A 138 -10.19 -5.01 -2.35
C THR A 138 -9.85 -6.15 -3.32
N THR A 139 -8.56 -6.39 -3.55
CA THR A 139 -8.09 -7.45 -4.45
C THR A 139 -8.33 -8.83 -3.84
N ALA A 140 -8.15 -9.00 -2.53
CA ALA A 140 -8.49 -10.23 -1.83
C ALA A 140 -9.99 -10.56 -1.94
N ALA A 141 -10.87 -9.57 -1.73
CA ALA A 141 -12.30 -9.74 -1.93
C ALA A 141 -12.65 -10.10 -3.38
N GLY A 142 -12.05 -9.41 -4.36
CA GLY A 142 -12.26 -9.69 -5.78
C GLY A 142 -11.84 -11.12 -6.17
N ILE A 143 -10.66 -11.56 -5.73
CA ILE A 143 -10.17 -12.93 -5.95
C ILE A 143 -11.10 -13.94 -5.27
N MET A 144 -11.54 -13.67 -4.04
CA MET A 144 -12.46 -14.55 -3.31
C MET A 144 -13.77 -14.74 -4.08
N PHE A 145 -14.40 -13.66 -4.56
CA PHE A 145 -15.62 -13.76 -5.36
C PHE A 145 -15.38 -14.45 -6.70
N ALA A 146 -14.26 -14.18 -7.36
CA ALA A 146 -13.89 -14.86 -8.60
C ALA A 146 -13.75 -16.38 -8.39
N LEU A 147 -13.08 -16.80 -7.31
CA LEU A 147 -12.94 -18.21 -6.96
C LEU A 147 -14.29 -18.87 -6.61
N LEU A 148 -15.16 -18.17 -5.88
CA LEU A 148 -16.52 -18.65 -5.59
C LEU A 148 -17.33 -18.87 -6.86
N LEU A 149 -17.29 -17.92 -7.80
CA LEU A 149 -17.98 -18.03 -9.08
C LEU A 149 -17.41 -19.18 -9.93
N LEU A 150 -16.09 -19.34 -9.97
CA LEU A 150 -15.46 -20.46 -10.69
C LEU A 150 -15.86 -21.82 -10.11
N ALA A 151 -15.97 -21.93 -8.78
CA ALA A 151 -16.37 -23.18 -8.13
C ALA A 151 -17.83 -23.59 -8.44
N GLU A 152 -18.72 -22.60 -8.62
CA GLU A 152 -20.12 -22.83 -8.98
C GLU A 152 -20.30 -23.16 -10.47
N HIS A 153 -19.51 -22.53 -11.35
CA HIS A 153 -19.60 -22.66 -12.80
C HIS A 153 -18.53 -23.62 -13.37
N LYS A 154 -18.76 -24.93 -13.18
CA LYS A 154 -17.83 -26.00 -13.59
C LYS A 154 -17.52 -26.00 -15.10
N ASP A 155 -18.48 -25.61 -15.92
CA ASP A 155 -18.33 -25.47 -17.37
C ASP A 155 -17.24 -24.44 -17.72
N VAL A 156 -17.22 -23.28 -17.04
CA VAL A 156 -16.19 -22.25 -17.21
C VAL A 156 -14.84 -22.70 -16.62
N GLN A 157 -14.87 -23.37 -15.46
CA GLN A 157 -13.66 -23.88 -14.80
C GLN A 157 -12.87 -24.90 -15.66
N VAL A 158 -13.59 -25.74 -16.42
CA VAL A 158 -12.97 -26.75 -17.30
C VAL A 158 -12.23 -26.09 -18.49
N TYR A 159 -12.78 -25.03 -19.10
CA TYR A 159 -12.07 -24.27 -20.15
C TYR A 159 -10.78 -23.64 -19.63
N PHE A 160 -10.77 -23.14 -18.38
CA PHE A 160 -9.58 -22.56 -17.77
C PHE A 160 -8.48 -23.59 -17.50
N SER A 161 -8.86 -24.83 -17.21
CA SER A 161 -7.92 -25.94 -16.96
C SER A 161 -7.35 -26.54 -18.26
N ILE A 162 -8.11 -26.51 -19.36
CA ILE A 162 -7.67 -27.03 -20.66
C ILE A 162 -6.72 -26.06 -21.39
N LEU A 163 -6.84 -24.75 -21.17
CA LEU A 163 -5.95 -23.76 -21.82
C LEU A 163 -4.53 -23.69 -21.22
N HIS A 164 -4.28 -24.39 -20.12
CA HIS A 164 -3.00 -24.41 -19.40
C HIS A 164 -2.29 -25.79 -19.45
N LEU A 165 -2.76 -26.70 -20.32
CA LEU A 165 -2.08 -27.94 -20.73
C LEU A 165 -1.67 -27.84 -22.19
#